data_AF-A0A955S7V9-F1
#
_entry.id   AF-A0A955S7V9-F1
#
_cell.length_a   1.000
_cell.length_b   1.000
_cell.length_c   1.000
_cell.angle_alpha   90.00
_cell.angle_beta   90.00
_cell.angle_gamma   90.00
#
_symmetry.space_group_name_H-M   'P 1'
#
loop_
_entity.id
_entity.type
_entity.pdbx_description
1 polymer ?
#
loop_
_entity_poly.entity_id
_entity_poly.type
_entity_poly.pdbx_seq_one_letter_code
_entity_poly.pdbx_strand_id
1 'polypeptide(L)'
;MLYLIYLRLFQLETYHYIVAFEGIVEDIQAWIFYLTAVAAGIVSVKLFFTKKTMFAWLYSGLALALFFVTMEEISWGQRFIPYDAPEVILDKSLQGEMTFHNLDSVFWMLNFVHITVGLLGVFLIYLILKNIKMRFPDFINLFIPGRPLFFYFIFHFIVYFCSMTEIKLELFYDFREE
;
A
#
# COMPACT_ATOMS: atom_id res chain seq x y z
N MET A 1 13.43 -0.44 6.57
CA MET A 1 12.94 -1.79 6.19
C MET A 1 13.87 -2.92 6.65
N LEU A 2 15.14 -3.05 6.19
CA LEU A 2 16.06 -4.10 6.72
C LEU A 2 16.21 -4.08 8.24
N TYR A 3 16.24 -2.88 8.82
CA TYR A 3 16.25 -2.69 10.27
C TYR A 3 14.96 -3.20 10.95
N LEU A 4 13.78 -3.01 10.34
CA LEU A 4 12.52 -3.51 10.90
C LEU A 4 12.45 -5.04 10.86
N ILE A 5 13.00 -5.68 9.83
CA ILE A 5 13.14 -7.14 9.77
C ILE A 5 14.09 -7.64 10.84
N TYR A 6 15.25 -6.98 10.99
CA TYR A 6 16.20 -7.32 12.04
C TYR A 6 15.56 -7.22 13.43
N LEU A 7 14.84 -6.12 13.70
CA LEU A 7 14.12 -5.97 14.95
C LEU A 7 13.05 -7.06 15.11
N ARG A 8 12.28 -7.38 14.07
CA ARG A 8 11.27 -8.44 14.13
C ARG A 8 11.87 -9.81 14.47
N LEU A 9 13.01 -10.15 13.86
CA LEU A 9 13.63 -11.47 14.02
C LEU A 9 14.42 -11.61 15.32
N PHE A 10 14.99 -10.53 15.84
CA PHE A 10 15.94 -10.59 16.96
C PHE A 10 15.54 -9.78 18.19
N GLN A 11 14.57 -8.87 18.07
CA GLN A 11 14.14 -7.94 19.14
C GLN A 11 12.63 -7.69 19.06
N LEU A 12 11.84 -8.74 19.25
CA LEU A 12 10.38 -8.72 19.06
C LEU A 12 9.67 -7.64 19.88
N GLU A 13 10.08 -7.40 21.13
CA GLU A 13 9.50 -6.32 21.96
C GLU A 13 9.79 -4.93 21.39
N THR A 14 11.02 -4.66 20.94
CA THR A 14 11.38 -3.40 20.28
C THR A 14 10.63 -3.26 18.95
N TYR A 15 10.45 -4.36 18.23
CA TYR A 15 9.63 -4.39 17.02
C TYR A 15 8.19 -4.01 17.34
N HIS A 16 7.53 -4.67 18.30
CA HIS A 16 6.16 -4.33 18.71
C HIS A 16 6.06 -2.90 19.26
N TYR A 17 7.08 -2.38 19.95
CA TYR A 17 7.09 -0.99 20.41
C TYR A 17 7.17 0.00 19.24
N ILE A 18 8.01 -0.25 18.24
CA ILE A 18 8.14 0.59 17.04
C ILE A 18 6.94 0.42 16.09
N VAL A 19 6.35 -0.77 16.06
CA VAL A 19 5.10 -1.06 15.36
C VAL A 19 3.93 -0.43 16.11
N ALA A 20 3.93 -0.35 17.44
CA ALA A 20 2.93 0.43 18.18
C ALA A 20 3.06 1.95 17.94
N PHE A 21 4.20 2.41 17.42
CA PHE A 21 4.37 3.74 16.81
C PHE A 21 3.77 3.84 15.38
N GLU A 22 3.03 2.82 14.91
CA GLU A 22 2.36 2.72 13.60
C GLU A 22 1.63 3.99 13.21
N GLY A 23 0.98 4.64 14.18
CA GLY A 23 0.29 5.91 13.95
C GLY A 23 1.16 6.95 13.25
N ILE A 24 2.44 7.07 13.63
CA ILE A 24 3.37 8.03 13.01
C ILE A 24 3.74 7.60 11.59
N VAL A 25 3.94 6.30 11.34
CA VAL A 25 4.31 5.81 10.01
C VAL A 25 3.15 5.95 9.04
N GLU A 26 1.94 5.59 9.47
CA GLU A 26 0.69 5.77 8.72
C GLU A 26 0.41 7.25 8.47
N ASP A 27 0.61 8.12 9.46
CA ASP A 27 0.47 9.57 9.29
C ASP A 27 1.45 10.12 8.24
N ILE A 28 2.73 9.73 8.32
CA ILE A 28 3.74 10.13 7.33
C ILE A 28 3.36 9.60 5.94
N GLN A 29 2.92 8.35 5.84
CA GLN A 29 2.46 7.73 4.60
C GLN A 29 1.25 8.49 4.02
N ALA A 30 0.26 8.81 4.85
CA ALA A 30 -0.91 9.60 4.48
C ALA A 30 -0.52 10.97 3.93
N TRP A 31 0.40 11.68 4.59
CA TRP A 31 0.92 12.97 4.13
C TRP A 31 1.65 12.87 2.79
N ILE A 32 2.46 11.83 2.59
CA ILE A 32 3.13 11.58 1.31
C ILE A 32 2.09 11.34 0.20
N PHE A 33 1.08 10.51 0.45
CA PHE A 33 0.00 10.28 -0.50
C PHE A 33 -0.80 11.55 -0.79
N TYR A 34 -1.07 12.36 0.22
CA TYR A 34 -1.79 13.63 0.07
C TYR A 34 -1.01 14.61 -0.81
N LEU A 35 0.27 14.82 -0.50
CA LEU A 35 1.12 15.70 -1.30
C LEU A 35 1.25 15.20 -2.75
N THR A 36 1.32 13.88 -2.93
CA THR A 36 1.35 13.26 -4.26
C THR A 36 0.02 13.43 -4.99
N ALA A 37 -1.13 13.30 -4.31
CA ALA A 37 -2.45 13.56 -4.87
C ALA A 37 -2.59 15.02 -5.33
N VAL A 38 -2.13 15.99 -4.52
CA VAL A 38 -2.10 17.41 -4.89
C VAL A 38 -1.21 17.64 -6.10
N ALA A 39 0.00 17.08 -6.11
CA ALA A 39 0.92 17.19 -7.25
C ALA A 39 0.30 16.60 -8.53
N ALA A 40 -0.33 15.42 -8.45
CA ALA A 40 -1.03 14.78 -9.55
C ALA A 40 -2.21 15.62 -10.06
N GLY A 41 -2.98 16.24 -9.16
CA GLY A 41 -4.05 17.18 -9.50
C GLY A 41 -3.54 18.42 -10.23
N ILE A 42 -2.44 19.03 -9.77
CA ILE A 42 -1.80 20.16 -10.45
C ILE A 42 -1.33 19.76 -11.86
N VAL A 43 -0.71 18.58 -12.00
CA VAL A 43 -0.27 18.05 -13.31
C VAL A 43 -1.47 17.82 -14.22
N SER A 44 -2.56 17.23 -13.72
CA SER A 44 -3.81 17.04 -14.45
C SER A 44 -4.34 18.36 -15.04
N VAL A 45 -4.44 19.41 -14.22
CA VAL A 45 -4.92 20.73 -14.64
C VAL A 45 -4.03 21.30 -15.76
N LYS A 46 -2.71 21.23 -15.61
CA LYS A 46 -1.76 21.64 -16.66
C LYS A 46 -1.94 20.83 -17.96
N LEU A 47 -2.25 19.55 -17.86
CA LEU A 47 -2.47 18.67 -19.03
C LEU A 47 -3.78 19.00 -19.76
N PHE A 48 -4.84 19.41 -19.04
CA PHE A 48 -6.05 19.94 -19.67
C PHE A 48 -5.76 21.21 -20.47
N PHE A 49 -4.97 22.14 -19.92
CA PHE A 49 -4.57 23.37 -20.63
C PHE A 49 -3.71 23.11 -21.87
N THR A 50 -2.90 22.05 -21.86
CA THR A 50 -2.07 21.64 -23.01
C THR A 50 -2.79 20.70 -23.98
N LYS A 51 -4.12 20.52 -23.83
CA LYS A 51 -4.98 19.66 -24.66
C LYS A 51 -4.58 18.18 -24.67
N LYS A 52 -3.78 17.73 -23.71
CA LYS A 52 -3.39 16.32 -23.51
C LYS A 52 -4.45 15.59 -22.68
N THR A 53 -5.69 15.57 -23.17
CA THR A 53 -6.89 15.20 -22.40
C THR A 53 -6.85 13.79 -21.82
N MET A 54 -6.35 12.80 -22.57
CA MET A 54 -6.21 11.43 -22.05
C MET A 54 -5.32 11.38 -20.81
N PHE A 55 -4.14 12.01 -20.86
CA PHE A 55 -3.23 12.05 -19.71
C PHE A 55 -3.80 12.88 -18.56
N ALA A 56 -4.53 13.96 -18.85
CA ALA A 56 -5.21 14.74 -17.83
C ALA A 56 -6.24 13.91 -17.03
N TRP A 57 -7.01 13.06 -17.72
CA TRP A 57 -7.92 12.13 -17.07
C TRP A 57 -7.19 11.06 -16.24
N LEU A 58 -6.08 10.51 -16.75
CA LEU A 58 -5.26 9.55 -16.00
C LEU A 58 -4.73 10.16 -14.70
N TYR A 59 -4.18 11.38 -14.75
CA TYR A 59 -3.67 12.07 -13.56
C TYR A 59 -4.79 12.52 -12.62
N SER A 60 -5.98 12.84 -13.13
CA SER A 60 -7.17 13.11 -12.30
C SER A 60 -7.60 11.86 -11.52
N GLY A 61 -7.68 10.71 -12.20
CA GLY A 61 -7.98 9.44 -11.56
C GLY A 61 -6.94 9.07 -10.50
N LEU A 62 -5.65 9.26 -10.80
CA LEU A 62 -4.57 9.05 -9.84
C LEU A 62 -4.70 9.97 -8.61
N ALA A 63 -4.98 11.25 -8.81
CA ALA A 63 -5.15 12.19 -7.71
C ALA A 63 -6.32 11.79 -6.79
N LEU A 64 -7.46 11.41 -7.36
CA LEU A 64 -8.62 10.94 -6.60
C LEU A 64 -8.34 9.63 -5.85
N ALA A 65 -7.67 8.68 -6.50
CA ALA A 65 -7.30 7.41 -5.87
C ALA A 65 -6.33 7.63 -4.69
N LEU A 66 -5.30 8.45 -4.87
CA LEU A 66 -4.34 8.76 -3.81
C LEU A 66 -4.98 9.54 -2.67
N PHE A 67 -5.88 10.49 -2.97
CA PHE A 67 -6.64 11.19 -1.94
C PHE A 67 -7.52 10.23 -1.14
N PHE A 68 -8.20 9.30 -1.80
CA PHE A 68 -8.97 8.25 -1.12
C PHE A 68 -8.08 7.42 -0.20
N VAL A 69 -6.91 6.97 -0.68
CA VAL A 69 -5.94 6.24 0.15
C VAL A 69 -5.49 7.09 1.34
N THR A 70 -5.20 8.38 1.17
CA THR A 70 -4.91 9.27 2.31
C THR A 70 -6.03 9.25 3.33
N MET A 71 -7.29 9.41 2.90
CA MET A 71 -8.43 9.41 3.82
C MET A 71 -8.56 8.09 4.56
N GLU A 72 -8.31 6.97 3.89
CA GLU A 72 -8.23 5.65 4.52
C GLU A 72 -7.13 5.61 5.59
N GLU A 73 -5.92 6.08 5.30
CA GLU A 73 -4.77 6.05 6.23
C GLU A 73 -4.96 6.94 7.48
N ILE A 74 -5.72 8.03 7.38
CA ILE A 74 -6.08 8.88 8.53
C ILE A 74 -7.43 8.53 9.14
N SER A 75 -7.96 7.36 8.81
CA SER A 75 -9.20 6.84 9.39
C SER A 75 -10.40 7.74 9.17
N TRP A 76 -10.50 8.32 7.97
CA TRP A 76 -11.48 9.35 7.61
C TRP A 76 -11.53 10.52 8.61
N GLY A 77 -10.38 10.83 9.23
CA GLY A 77 -10.23 11.87 10.23
C GLY A 77 -10.48 11.45 11.68
N GLN A 78 -10.81 10.17 11.97
CA GLN A 78 -10.99 9.68 13.35
C GLN A 78 -9.76 9.94 14.23
N ARG A 79 -8.56 9.97 13.63
CA ARG A 79 -7.30 10.26 14.33
C ARG A 79 -7.20 11.69 14.85
N PHE A 80 -7.82 12.65 14.16
CA PHE A 80 -7.81 14.06 14.54
C PHE A 80 -9.03 14.44 15.36
N ILE A 81 -10.18 13.85 15.03
CA ILE A 81 -11.45 14.08 15.69
C ILE A 81 -11.98 12.70 16.05
N PRO A 82 -11.89 12.26 17.30
CA PRO A 82 -12.41 10.96 17.70
C PRO A 82 -13.93 10.91 17.51
N TYR A 83 -14.42 9.89 16.82
CA TYR A 83 -15.84 9.55 16.74
C TYR A 83 -16.01 8.04 16.66
N ASP A 84 -17.07 7.54 17.28
CA ASP A 84 -17.32 6.11 17.40
C ASP A 84 -17.64 5.49 16.04
N ALA A 85 -17.00 4.34 15.77
CA ALA A 85 -17.37 3.48 14.66
C ALA A 85 -18.69 2.75 14.98
N PRO A 86 -19.59 2.54 14.00
CA PRO A 86 -20.75 1.68 14.16
C PRO A 86 -20.34 0.28 14.62
N GLU A 87 -21.14 -0.34 15.50
CA GLU A 87 -20.88 -1.70 16.04
C GLU A 87 -20.59 -2.73 14.93
N VAL A 88 -21.31 -2.65 13.81
CA VAL A 88 -21.14 -3.55 12.65
C VAL A 88 -19.73 -3.49 12.03
N ILE A 89 -19.04 -2.36 12.18
CA ILE A 89 -17.66 -2.15 11.71
C ILE A 89 -16.66 -2.53 12.80
N LEU A 90 -16.93 -2.19 14.06
CA LEU A 90 -16.07 -2.53 15.20
C LEU A 90 -15.82 -4.03 15.32
N ASP A 91 -16.86 -4.85 15.13
CA ASP A 91 -16.76 -6.32 15.21
C ASP A 91 -15.85 -6.95 14.14
N LYS A 92 -15.46 -6.19 13.11
CA LYS A 92 -14.69 -6.68 11.95
C LYS A 92 -13.42 -5.87 11.69
N SER A 93 -13.13 -4.89 12.54
CA SER A 93 -12.02 -3.95 12.37
C SER A 93 -10.90 -4.35 13.32
N LEU A 94 -9.68 -4.53 12.80
CA LEU A 94 -8.53 -4.96 13.61
C LEU A 94 -8.11 -3.90 14.64
N GLN A 95 -8.33 -2.61 14.32
CA GLN A 95 -7.93 -1.49 15.20
C GLN A 95 -9.12 -0.63 15.65
N GLY A 96 -10.36 -1.08 15.40
CA GLY A 96 -11.58 -0.35 15.80
C GLY A 96 -11.85 0.93 15.00
N GLU A 97 -11.22 1.08 13.83
CA GLU A 97 -11.39 2.25 12.95
C GLU A 97 -12.38 1.96 11.80
N MET A 98 -12.99 3.02 11.27
CA MET A 98 -13.88 2.99 10.10
C MET A 98 -13.11 3.11 8.78
N THR A 99 -12.16 2.21 8.55
CA THR A 99 -11.40 2.17 7.29
C THR A 99 -11.65 0.85 6.59
N PHE A 100 -11.73 0.89 5.25
CA PHE A 100 -11.88 -0.33 4.47
C PHE A 100 -10.67 -1.23 4.63
N HIS A 101 -9.45 -0.68 4.69
CA HIS A 101 -8.24 -1.50 4.82
C HIS A 101 -8.07 -2.19 6.18
N ASN A 102 -8.79 -1.73 7.22
CA ASN A 102 -8.73 -2.28 8.57
C ASN A 102 -9.77 -3.38 8.81
N LEU A 103 -10.68 -3.59 7.85
CA LEU A 103 -11.56 -4.76 7.87
C LEU A 103 -10.71 -6.03 7.71
N ASP A 104 -10.89 -7.02 8.58
CA ASP A 104 -10.13 -8.28 8.58
C ASP A 104 -9.99 -8.89 7.17
N SER A 105 -11.12 -9.01 6.46
CA SER A 105 -11.15 -9.58 5.12
C SER A 105 -10.33 -8.78 4.09
N VAL A 106 -10.29 -7.47 4.24
CA VAL A 106 -9.57 -6.57 3.34
C VAL A 106 -8.09 -6.56 3.69
N PHE A 107 -7.73 -6.61 4.96
CA PHE A 107 -6.35 -6.75 5.43
C PHE A 107 -5.66 -7.97 4.78
N TRP A 108 -6.32 -9.14 4.80
CA TRP A 108 -5.78 -10.34 4.16
C TRP A 108 -5.67 -10.22 2.64
N MET A 109 -6.67 -9.61 2.01
CA MET A 109 -6.66 -9.36 0.56
C MET A 109 -5.51 -8.42 0.18
N LEU A 110 -5.29 -7.33 0.93
CA LEU A 110 -4.23 -6.36 0.69
C LEU A 110 -2.85 -6.99 0.83
N ASN A 111 -2.62 -7.82 1.84
CA ASN A 111 -1.38 -8.59 1.98
C ASN A 111 -1.13 -9.47 0.75
N PHE A 112 -2.15 -10.18 0.25
CA PHE A 112 -2.03 -10.98 -0.98
C PHE A 112 -1.74 -10.13 -2.22
N VAL A 113 -2.38 -8.95 -2.33
CA VAL A 113 -2.12 -7.98 -3.38
C VAL A 113 -0.67 -7.49 -3.31
N HIS A 114 -0.15 -7.15 -2.13
CA HIS A 114 1.24 -6.72 -1.95
C HIS A 114 2.25 -7.80 -2.35
N ILE A 115 2.01 -9.07 -1.99
CA ILE A 115 2.83 -10.20 -2.45
C ILE A 115 2.78 -10.30 -3.98
N THR A 116 1.59 -10.25 -4.56
CA THR A 116 1.39 -10.36 -6.00
C THR A 116 2.06 -9.21 -6.76
N VAL A 117 1.89 -7.98 -6.30
CA VAL A 117 2.52 -6.78 -6.88
C VAL A 117 4.05 -6.85 -6.75
N GLY A 118 4.57 -7.32 -5.61
CA GLY A 118 6.00 -7.59 -5.44
C GLY A 118 6.51 -8.58 -6.47
N LEU A 119 5.85 -9.73 -6.59
CA LEU A 119 6.22 -10.80 -7.51
C LEU A 119 6.12 -10.35 -8.99
N LEU A 120 5.02 -9.71 -9.38
CA LEU A 120 4.84 -9.17 -10.72
C LEU A 120 5.85 -8.05 -10.98
N GLY A 121 6.14 -7.17 -10.04
CA GLY A 121 7.17 -6.14 -10.18
C GLY A 121 8.55 -6.70 -10.52
N VAL A 122 8.89 -7.88 -9.96
CA VAL A 122 10.14 -8.61 -10.24
C VAL A 122 10.15 -9.21 -11.65
N PHE A 123 9.08 -9.88 -12.08
CA PHE A 123 9.08 -10.72 -13.29
C PHE A 123 8.43 -10.06 -14.52
N LEU A 124 7.40 -9.24 -14.33
CA LEU A 124 6.60 -8.62 -15.40
C LEU A 124 7.48 -7.68 -16.25
N ILE A 125 8.42 -6.96 -15.61
CA ILE A 125 9.42 -6.10 -16.26
C ILE A 125 10.21 -6.85 -17.35
N TYR A 126 10.49 -8.13 -17.15
CA TYR A 126 11.39 -8.90 -18.01
C TYR A 126 10.66 -9.80 -19.01
N LEU A 127 9.51 -10.38 -18.65
CA LEU A 127 8.90 -11.47 -19.42
C LEU A 127 7.81 -10.99 -20.39
N ILE A 128 6.92 -10.08 -19.97
CA ILE A 128 5.68 -9.78 -20.72
C ILE A 128 5.82 -8.51 -21.58
N LEU A 129 6.74 -7.62 -21.19
CA LEU A 129 6.70 -6.24 -21.67
C LEU A 129 7.69 -5.94 -22.78
N LYS A 130 8.64 -6.83 -23.12
CA LYS A 130 9.56 -6.57 -24.25
C LYS A 130 8.79 -6.34 -25.55
N ASN A 131 7.79 -7.17 -25.83
CA ASN A 131 7.01 -7.10 -27.07
C ASN A 131 6.01 -5.93 -27.07
N ILE A 132 5.39 -5.63 -25.93
CA ILE A 132 4.42 -4.53 -25.79
C ILE A 132 5.13 -3.17 -25.73
N LYS A 133 6.28 -3.09 -25.05
CA LYS A 133 7.13 -1.88 -24.98
C LYS A 133 7.62 -1.44 -26.34
N MET A 134 7.94 -2.38 -27.25
CA MET A 134 8.28 -2.03 -28.62
C MET A 134 7.11 -1.34 -29.36
N ARG A 135 5.86 -1.65 -28.99
CA ARG A 135 4.66 -1.13 -29.64
C ARG A 135 4.15 0.17 -29.01
N PHE A 136 4.32 0.34 -27.69
CA PHE A 136 3.83 1.51 -26.94
C PHE A 136 4.84 1.98 -25.88
N PRO A 137 6.03 2.46 -26.28
CA PRO A 137 7.12 2.75 -25.35
C PRO A 137 6.76 3.82 -24.31
N ASP A 138 6.07 4.88 -24.72
CA ASP A 138 5.71 6.00 -23.83
C ASP A 138 4.67 5.59 -22.77
N PHE A 139 3.69 4.77 -23.17
CA PHE A 139 2.67 4.26 -22.26
C PHE A 139 3.29 3.29 -21.25
N ILE A 140 4.14 2.38 -21.71
CA ILE A 140 4.81 1.39 -20.85
C ILE A 140 5.77 2.07 -19.87
N ASN A 141 6.55 3.06 -20.29
CA ASN A 141 7.47 3.78 -19.40
C ASN A 141 6.73 4.60 -18.32
N LEU A 142 5.43 4.86 -18.48
CA LEU A 142 4.62 5.54 -17.46
C LEU A 142 4.22 4.62 -16.31
N PHE A 143 3.87 3.36 -16.60
CA PHE A 143 3.37 2.42 -15.59
C PHE A 143 4.44 1.49 -15.04
N ILE A 144 5.52 1.26 -15.79
CA ILE A 144 6.50 0.25 -15.44
C ILE A 144 7.72 0.89 -14.79
N PRO A 145 8.00 0.53 -13.53
CA PRO A 145 9.12 1.08 -12.81
C PRO A 145 10.45 0.72 -13.49
N GLY A 146 11.41 1.66 -13.45
CA GLY A 146 12.72 1.44 -14.03
C GLY A 146 13.47 0.28 -13.39
N ARG A 147 14.47 -0.27 -14.09
CA ARG A 147 15.34 -1.37 -13.60
C ARG A 147 15.85 -1.19 -12.15
N PRO A 148 16.20 0.01 -11.66
CA PRO A 148 16.66 0.19 -10.28
C PRO A 148 15.64 -0.22 -9.22
N LEU A 149 14.34 -0.18 -9.53
CA LEU A 149 13.28 -0.54 -8.61
C LEU A 149 13.09 -2.06 -8.47
N PHE A 150 13.80 -2.87 -9.25
CA PHE A 150 13.80 -4.34 -9.12
C PHE A 150 14.07 -4.79 -7.68
N PHE A 151 15.10 -4.21 -7.05
CA PHE A 151 15.46 -4.55 -5.67
C PHE A 151 14.41 -4.13 -4.65
N TYR A 152 13.64 -3.08 -4.94
CA TYR A 152 12.52 -2.68 -4.11
C TYR A 152 11.40 -3.74 -4.18
N PHE A 153 11.00 -4.18 -5.38
CA PHE A 153 9.92 -5.16 -5.54
C PHE A 153 10.26 -6.55 -5.00
N ILE A 154 11.50 -7.03 -5.21
CA ILE A 154 11.93 -8.33 -4.64
C ILE A 154 11.92 -8.29 -3.11
N PHE A 155 12.36 -7.17 -2.54
CA PHE A 155 12.38 -7.01 -1.10
C PHE A 155 10.96 -6.90 -0.53
N HIS A 156 10.09 -6.13 -1.19
CA HIS A 156 8.67 -6.02 -0.85
C HIS A 156 8.00 -7.40 -0.86
N PHE A 157 8.23 -8.20 -1.90
CA PHE A 157 7.73 -9.57 -1.98
C PHE A 157 8.19 -10.43 -0.79
N ILE A 158 9.50 -10.44 -0.49
CA ILE A 158 10.05 -11.26 0.60
C ILE A 158 9.41 -10.90 1.94
N VAL A 159 9.31 -9.60 2.26
CA VAL A 159 8.74 -9.15 3.53
C VAL A 159 7.31 -9.63 3.71
N TYR A 160 6.45 -9.34 2.74
CA TYR A 160 5.03 -9.68 2.85
C TYR A 160 4.80 -11.19 2.80
N PHE A 161 5.61 -11.92 2.03
CA PHE A 161 5.54 -13.38 1.99
C PHE A 161 5.91 -14.01 3.35
N CYS A 162 7.03 -13.60 3.95
CA CYS A 162 7.44 -14.06 5.28
C CYS A 162 6.42 -13.68 6.36
N SER A 163 5.89 -12.46 6.31
CA SER A 163 4.85 -12.00 7.25
C SER A 163 3.60 -12.87 7.17
N MET A 164 3.13 -13.19 5.95
CA MET A 164 1.94 -14.02 5.75
C MET A 164 2.14 -15.46 6.24
N THR A 165 3.34 -16.02 6.09
CA THR A 165 3.63 -17.39 6.55
C THR A 165 3.67 -17.51 8.07
N GLU A 166 4.16 -16.49 8.77
CA GLU A 166 4.24 -16.47 10.24
C GLU A 166 2.87 -16.27 10.89
N ILE A 167 2.04 -15.35 10.39
CA ILE A 167 0.69 -15.13 10.95
C ILE A 167 -0.17 -16.40 10.80
N LYS A 168 -0.02 -17.12 9.67
CA LYS A 168 -0.69 -18.42 9.50
C LYS A 168 -0.20 -19.49 10.48
N LEU A 169 1.07 -19.43 10.91
CA LEU A 169 1.61 -20.37 11.88
C LEU A 169 1.07 -20.05 13.29
N GLU A 170 1.04 -18.79 13.71
CA GLU A 170 0.48 -18.37 15.00
C GLU A 170 -1.00 -18.76 15.13
N LEU A 171 -1.83 -18.42 14.13
CA LEU A 171 -3.24 -18.84 14.10
C LEU A 171 -3.39 -20.37 14.13
N PHE A 172 -2.50 -21.09 13.45
CA PHE A 172 -2.55 -22.57 13.42
C PHE A 172 -2.10 -23.23 14.74
N TYR A 173 -1.31 -22.54 15.56
CA TYR A 173 -0.96 -22.99 16.91
C TYR A 173 -2.07 -22.67 17.91
N ASP A 174 -2.68 -21.49 17.84
CA ASP A 174 -3.78 -21.07 18.73
C ASP A 174 -5.00 -22.01 18.58
N PHE A 175 -5.35 -22.37 17.33
CA PHE A 175 -6.41 -23.34 17.02
C PHE A 175 -6.12 -24.78 17.50
N ARG A 176 -4.91 -25.08 17.98
CA ARG A 176 -4.54 -26.40 18.49
C ARG A 176 -4.48 -26.48 20.01
N GLU A 177 -4.55 -25.34 20.69
CA GLU A 177 -4.60 -25.25 22.16
C GLU A 177 -6.02 -25.07 22.73
N GLU A 178 -7.03 -24.91 21.87
CA GLU A 178 -8.47 -25.06 22.18
C GLU A 178 -8.99 -26.48 21.95
#